data_AF-A0A7T0WE33-F1
#
_entry.id   AF-A0A7T0WE33-F1
#
_cell.length_a   1.000
_cell.length_b   1.000
_cell.length_c   1.000
_cell.angle_alpha   90.00
_cell.angle_beta   90.00
_cell.angle_gamma   90.00
#
_symmetry.space_group_name_H-M   'P 1'
#
loop_
_entity.id
_entity.type
_entity.pdbx_description
1 polymer ?
#
loop_
_entity_poly.entity_id
_entity_poly.type
_entity_poly.pdbx_seq_one_letter_code
_entity_poly.pdbx_strand_id
1 'polypeptide(L)'
;MNSEQRQLRHTIMFLRTSFEAVQHSIAGRLDDPLPCWLDTGMLSMLSRELTHCCQQAKPLFAPAVTEQLYIASQQCELLLRQCPGVLSSAVCHRQLTAIMLPLSSALQQIDTPAKRRWPWQRG
;
A
#
# COMPACT_ATOMS: atom_id res chain seq x y z
N MET A 1 20.77 3.80 -5.06
CA MET A 1 19.46 4.48 -5.04
C MET A 1 19.62 5.92 -5.48
N ASN A 2 18.98 6.31 -6.58
CA ASN A 2 18.96 7.68 -7.10
C ASN A 2 17.98 8.57 -6.30
N SER A 3 18.00 9.89 -6.50
CA SER A 3 17.10 10.85 -5.81
C SER A 3 15.62 10.50 -6.02
N GLU A 4 15.21 10.17 -7.25
CA GLU A 4 13.84 9.80 -7.61
C GLU A 4 13.39 8.52 -6.89
N GLN A 5 14.25 7.50 -6.81
CA GLN A 5 13.97 6.27 -6.07
C GLN A 5 13.79 6.53 -4.57
N ARG A 6 14.58 7.44 -3.98
CA ARG A 6 14.41 7.82 -2.56
C ARG A 6 13.11 8.57 -2.33
N GLN A 7 12.77 9.51 -3.21
CA GLN A 7 11.52 10.24 -3.14
C GLN A 7 10.33 9.29 -3.22
N LEU A 8 10.32 8.39 -4.21
CA LEU A 8 9.24 7.44 -4.39
C LEU A 8 9.14 6.45 -3.23
N ARG A 9 10.27 6.01 -2.66
CA ARG A 9 10.28 5.22 -1.41
C ARG A 9 9.62 5.97 -0.25
N HIS A 10 9.91 7.26 -0.07
CA HIS A 10 9.25 8.07 0.96
C HIS A 10 7.76 8.19 0.70
N THR A 11 7.32 8.35 -0.55
CA THR A 11 5.89 8.37 -0.89
C THR A 11 5.22 7.04 -0.55
N ILE A 12 5.84 5.90 -0.88
CA ILE A 12 5.30 4.57 -0.52
C ILE A 12 5.20 4.41 1.01
N MET A 13 6.19 4.88 1.75
CA MET A 13 6.17 4.87 3.21
C MET A 13 5.05 5.75 3.76
N PHE A 14 4.89 6.97 3.22
CA PHE A 14 3.79 7.87 3.57
C PHE A 14 2.43 7.24 3.31
N LEU A 15 2.24 6.58 2.15
CA LEU A 15 1.00 5.88 1.83
C LEU A 15 0.71 4.77 2.84
N ARG A 16 1.71 3.93 3.17
CA ARG A 16 1.57 2.87 4.20
C ARG A 16 1.12 3.46 5.53
N THR A 17 1.80 4.49 6.02
CA THR A 17 1.47 5.13 7.30
C THR A 17 0.11 5.83 7.26
N SER A 18 -0.31 6.33 6.10
CA SER A 18 -1.63 6.93 5.93
C SER A 18 -2.73 5.87 6.10
N PHE A 19 -2.62 4.73 5.42
CA PHE A 19 -3.57 3.61 5.60
C PHE A 19 -3.56 3.05 7.02
N GLU A 20 -2.41 3.02 7.69
CA GLU A 20 -2.28 2.64 9.09
C GLU A 20 -3.02 3.62 10.03
N ALA A 21 -2.91 4.93 9.78
CA ALA A 21 -3.67 5.93 10.52
C ALA A 21 -5.20 5.76 10.30
N VAL A 22 -5.63 5.48 9.06
CA VAL A 22 -7.03 5.17 8.77
C VAL A 22 -7.49 3.94 9.55
N GLN A 23 -6.69 2.88 9.57
CA GLN A 23 -7.01 1.65 10.29
C GLN A 23 -7.16 1.90 11.79
N HIS A 24 -6.24 2.64 12.40
CA HIS A 24 -6.31 2.99 13.81
C HIS A 24 -7.53 3.85 14.15
N SER A 25 -7.98 4.72 13.24
CA SER A 25 -9.18 5.55 13.45
C SER A 25 -10.48 4.72 13.61
N ILE A 26 -10.51 3.50 13.07
CA ILE A 26 -11.67 2.59 13.15
C ILE A 26 -11.47 1.41 14.12
N ALA A 27 -10.26 1.23 14.68
CA ALA A 27 -9.93 0.10 15.56
C ALA A 27 -10.76 0.09 16.86
N GLY A 28 -11.20 1.25 17.35
CA GLY A 28 -12.10 1.36 18.51
C GLY A 28 -13.56 1.00 18.23
N ARG A 29 -13.91 0.68 16.98
CA ARG A 29 -15.28 0.38 16.53
C ARG A 29 -15.41 -1.01 15.89
N LEU A 30 -14.47 -1.92 16.16
CA LEU A 30 -14.44 -3.23 15.49
C LEU A 30 -15.65 -4.12 15.82
N ASP A 31 -16.15 -4.01 17.05
CA ASP A 31 -17.35 -4.73 17.52
C ASP A 31 -18.65 -3.95 17.26
N ASP A 32 -18.56 -2.77 16.63
CA ASP A 32 -19.74 -1.96 16.29
C ASP A 32 -20.48 -2.61 15.11
N PRO A 33 -21.77 -2.97 15.25
CA PRO A 33 -22.56 -3.54 14.17
C PRO A 33 -22.87 -2.52 13.06
N LEU A 34 -22.62 -1.22 13.29
CA LEU A 34 -22.85 -0.17 12.30
C LEU A 34 -21.85 -0.27 11.12
N PRO A 35 -22.28 0.16 9.92
CA PRO A 35 -21.40 0.20 8.76
C PRO A 35 -20.21 1.13 9.01
N CYS A 36 -19.06 0.80 8.43
CA CYS A 36 -17.85 1.60 8.60
C CYS A 36 -18.02 2.95 7.86
N TRP A 37 -17.88 4.05 8.61
CA TRP A 37 -17.86 5.41 8.05
C TRP A 37 -16.41 5.83 7.86
N LEU A 38 -15.80 5.32 6.79
CA LEU A 38 -14.49 5.79 6.35
C LEU A 38 -14.66 7.08 5.55
N ASP A 39 -13.71 8.00 5.71
CA ASP A 39 -13.61 9.18 4.85
C ASP A 39 -13.23 8.73 3.43
N THR A 40 -14.24 8.62 2.57
CA THR A 40 -14.09 8.21 1.18
C THR A 40 -13.35 9.25 0.34
N GLY A 41 -13.35 10.52 0.76
CA GLY A 41 -12.56 11.57 0.14
C GLY A 41 -11.07 11.35 0.36
N MET A 42 -10.67 11.11 1.61
CA MET A 42 -9.29 10.74 1.95
C MET A 42 -8.86 9.45 1.25
N LEU A 43 -9.67 8.39 1.30
CA LEU A 43 -9.32 7.12 0.62
C LEU A 43 -9.21 7.27 -0.90
N SER A 44 -10.06 8.09 -1.52
CA SER A 44 -9.97 8.37 -2.96
C SER A 44 -8.68 9.10 -3.31
N MET A 45 -8.23 10.03 -2.46
CA MET A 45 -6.95 10.71 -2.62
C MET A 45 -5.78 9.73 -2.51
N LEU A 46 -5.77 8.88 -1.48
CA LEU A 46 -4.74 7.86 -1.29
C LEU A 46 -4.71 6.84 -2.44
N SER A 47 -5.87 6.44 -2.97
CA SER A 47 -5.99 5.56 -4.13
C SER A 47 -5.35 6.16 -5.38
N ARG A 48 -5.65 7.43 -5.68
CA ARG A 48 -5.05 8.14 -6.82
C ARG A 48 -3.54 8.24 -6.70
N GLU A 49 -3.04 8.60 -5.52
CA GLU A 49 -1.62 8.71 -5.26
C GLU A 49 -0.92 7.35 -5.37
N LEU A 50 -1.54 6.28 -4.88
CA LEU A 50 -1.03 4.92 -5.00
C LEU A 50 -0.94 4.45 -6.46
N THR A 51 -1.96 4.76 -7.27
CA THR A 51 -1.95 4.47 -8.72
C THR A 51 -0.86 5.27 -9.44
N HIS A 52 -0.66 6.54 -9.08
CA HIS A 52 0.42 7.36 -9.62
C HIS A 52 1.81 6.81 -9.23
N CYS A 53 2.01 6.47 -7.95
CA CYS A 53 3.21 5.77 -7.47
C CYS A 53 3.51 4.50 -8.25
N CYS A 54 2.49 3.69 -8.54
CA CYS A 54 2.66 2.46 -9.32
C CYS A 54 3.18 2.75 -10.74
N GLN A 55 2.72 3.82 -11.38
CA GLN A 55 3.18 4.21 -12.72
C GLN A 55 4.63 4.71 -12.69
N GLN A 56 4.97 5.55 -11.71
CA GLN A 56 6.33 6.07 -11.52
C GLN A 56 7.34 4.98 -11.12
N ALA A 57 6.90 3.94 -10.43
CA ALA A 57 7.75 2.83 -10.00
C ALA A 57 8.24 1.95 -11.16
N LYS A 58 7.48 1.83 -12.25
CA LYS A 58 7.77 0.95 -13.40
C LYS A 58 9.19 1.12 -13.97
N PRO A 59 9.65 2.35 -14.29
CA PRO A 59 11.01 2.54 -14.79
C PRO A 59 12.09 2.53 -13.70
N LEU A 60 11.72 2.64 -12.42
CA LEU A 60 12.66 2.89 -11.32
C LEU A 60 12.96 1.66 -10.45
N PHE A 61 12.07 0.68 -10.38
CA PHE A 61 12.21 -0.48 -9.49
C PHE A 61 12.05 -1.81 -10.23
N ALA A 62 12.47 -2.89 -9.57
CA ALA A 62 12.29 -4.23 -10.10
C ALA A 62 10.79 -4.59 -10.26
N PRO A 63 10.43 -5.48 -11.19
CA PRO A 63 9.04 -5.87 -11.43
C PRO A 63 8.30 -6.33 -10.16
N ALA A 64 8.99 -7.03 -9.26
CA ALA A 64 8.42 -7.48 -7.99
C ALA A 64 7.90 -6.33 -7.11
N VAL A 65 8.61 -5.19 -7.06
CA VAL A 65 8.16 -3.99 -6.32
C VAL A 65 6.92 -3.41 -6.99
N THR A 66 6.93 -3.30 -8.32
CA THR A 66 5.82 -2.72 -9.08
C THR A 66 4.56 -3.58 -9.00
N GLU A 67 4.71 -4.90 -8.93
CA GLU A 67 3.61 -5.85 -8.73
C GLU A 67 2.97 -5.68 -7.36
N GLN A 68 3.77 -5.53 -6.29
CA GLN A 68 3.22 -5.25 -4.96
C GLN A 68 2.46 -3.92 -4.93
N LEU A 69 2.99 -2.85 -5.55
CA LEU A 69 2.28 -1.57 -5.62
C LEU A 69 0.97 -1.68 -6.42
N TYR A 70 0.95 -2.48 -7.49
CA TYR A 70 -0.26 -2.76 -8.25
C TYR A 70 -1.29 -3.55 -7.43
N ILE A 71 -0.87 -4.57 -6.68
CA ILE A 71 -1.77 -5.30 -5.78
C ILE A 71 -2.39 -4.35 -4.76
N ALA A 72 -1.57 -3.49 -4.14
CA ALA A 72 -2.05 -2.49 -3.19
C ALA A 72 -3.09 -1.54 -3.83
N SER A 73 -2.87 -1.09 -5.08
CA SER A 73 -3.81 -0.20 -5.77
C SER A 73 -5.15 -0.88 -6.04
N GLN A 74 -5.13 -2.14 -6.51
CA GLN A 74 -6.34 -2.92 -6.77
C GLN A 74 -7.14 -3.18 -5.49
N GLN A 75 -6.48 -3.47 -4.37
CA GLN A 75 -7.15 -3.63 -3.08
C GLN A 75 -7.79 -2.31 -2.60
N CYS A 76 -7.13 -1.18 -2.83
CA CYS A 76 -7.67 0.14 -2.50
C CYS A 76 -8.89 0.49 -3.35
N GLU A 77 -8.85 0.21 -4.66
CA GLU A 77 -10.01 0.39 -5.55
C GLU A 77 -11.18 -0.51 -5.14
N LEU A 78 -10.92 -1.76 -4.76
CA LEU A 78 -11.94 -2.68 -4.25
C LEU A 78 -12.60 -2.13 -2.99
N LEU A 79 -11.80 -1.64 -2.02
CA LEU A 79 -12.30 -1.03 -0.79
C LEU A 79 -13.20 0.18 -1.10
N LEU A 80 -12.78 1.06 -2.01
CA LEU A 80 -13.57 2.23 -2.42
C LEU A 80 -14.92 1.85 -3.04
N ARG A 81 -14.99 0.78 -3.83
CA ARG A 81 -16.25 0.31 -4.41
C ARG A 81 -17.23 -0.24 -3.36
N GLN A 82 -16.72 -0.59 -2.18
CA GLN A 82 -17.49 -1.16 -1.07
C GLN A 82 -17.79 -0.13 0.04
N CYS A 83 -17.27 1.10 -0.07
CA CYS A 83 -17.49 2.17 0.90
C CYS A 83 -18.20 3.38 0.24
N PRO A 84 -19.12 4.07 0.94
CA PRO A 84 -19.58 3.80 2.31
C PRO A 84 -20.77 2.82 2.37
N GLY A 85 -20.98 2.18 3.52
CA GLY A 85 -22.27 1.54 3.85
C GLY A 85 -22.41 0.04 3.59
N VAL A 86 -21.48 -0.62 2.89
CA VAL A 86 -21.57 -2.07 2.60
C VAL A 86 -20.82 -2.93 3.63
N LEU A 87 -19.74 -2.40 4.22
CA LEU A 87 -18.83 -3.16 5.07
C LEU A 87 -18.97 -2.78 6.55
N SER A 88 -18.81 -3.76 7.45
CA SER A 88 -18.62 -3.50 8.88
C SER A 88 -17.20 -3.00 9.16
N SER A 89 -17.02 -2.32 10.30
CA SER A 89 -15.70 -1.82 10.75
C SER A 89 -14.62 -2.92 10.78
N ALA A 90 -14.98 -4.14 11.22
CA ALA A 90 -14.08 -5.29 11.21
C ALA A 90 -13.61 -5.69 9.80
N VAL A 91 -14.51 -5.66 8.81
CA VAL A 91 -14.15 -5.98 7.42
C VAL A 91 -13.29 -4.85 6.82
N CYS A 92 -13.67 -3.59 7.04
CA CYS A 92 -12.87 -2.44 6.62
C CYS A 92 -11.45 -2.49 7.19
N HIS A 93 -11.30 -2.85 8.47
CA HIS A 93 -10.00 -3.02 9.12
C HIS A 93 -9.14 -4.09 8.44
N ARG A 94 -9.73 -5.25 8.10
CA ARG A 94 -9.02 -6.33 7.39
C ARG A 94 -8.61 -5.93 5.97
N GLN A 95 -9.47 -5.21 5.25
CA GLN A 95 -9.17 -4.70 3.91
C GLN A 95 -8.02 -3.68 3.94
N LEU A 96 -7.96 -2.81 4.95
CA LEU A 96 -6.82 -1.92 5.16
C LEU A 96 -5.52 -2.69 5.41
N THR A 97 -5.55 -3.77 6.19
CA THR A 97 -4.39 -4.67 6.33
C THR A 97 -3.96 -5.28 5.00
N ALA A 98 -4.91 -5.68 4.16
CA ALA A 98 -4.64 -6.25 2.83
C ALA A 98 -3.99 -5.24 1.87
N ILE A 99 -4.19 -3.93 2.06
CA ILE A 99 -3.49 -2.86 1.33
C ILE A 99 -2.08 -2.62 1.93
N MET A 100 -1.96 -2.60 3.25
CA MET A 100 -0.67 -2.31 3.92
C MET A 100 0.38 -3.41 3.77
N LEU A 101 -0.04 -4.67 3.66
CA LEU A 101 0.86 -5.80 3.50
C LEU A 101 1.70 -5.72 2.21
N PRO A 102 1.13 -5.53 1.01
CA PRO A 102 1.92 -5.36 -0.20
C PRO A 102 2.76 -4.07 -0.19
N LEU A 103 2.30 -2.98 0.45
CA LEU A 103 3.13 -1.78 0.62
C LEU A 103 4.38 -2.05 1.47
N SER A 104 4.22 -2.83 2.55
CA SER A 104 5.33 -3.24 3.42
C SER A 104 6.31 -4.16 2.68
N SER A 105 5.78 -5.10 1.89
CA SER A 105 6.58 -5.97 1.01
C SER A 105 7.38 -5.17 -0.02
N ALA A 106 6.75 -4.19 -0.67
CA ALA A 106 7.42 -3.29 -1.61
C ALA A 106 8.59 -2.53 -0.95
N LEU A 107 8.37 -1.96 0.24
CA LEU A 107 9.42 -1.26 0.99
C LEU A 107 10.58 -2.18 1.37
N GLN A 108 10.30 -3.40 1.84
CA GLN A 108 11.33 -4.40 2.15
C GLN A 108 12.16 -4.76 0.92
N GLN A 109 11.53 -4.90 -0.24
CA GLN A 109 12.22 -5.21 -1.50
C GLN A 109 13.07 -4.04 -2.01
N ILE A 110 12.63 -2.80 -1.80
CA ILE A 110 13.41 -1.60 -2.11
C ILE A 110 14.64 -1.50 -1.21
N ASP A 111 14.47 -1.82 0.08
CA ASP A 111 15.53 -1.76 1.09
C ASP A 111 16.51 -2.94 1.01
N THR A 112 16.08 -4.05 0.40
CA THR A 112 16.95 -5.21 0.18
C THR A 112 17.87 -4.94 -1.01
N PRO A 113 19.19 -4.78 -0.80
CA PRO A 113 20.10 -4.66 -1.92
C PRO A 113 20.03 -5.95 -2.75
N ALA A 114 19.87 -5.81 -4.07
CA ALA A 114 19.96 -6.94 -4.98
C ALA A 114 21.23 -7.73 -4.65
N LYS A 115 21.10 -9.01 -4.27
CA LYS A 115 22.23 -9.89 -3.96
C LYS A 115 23.24 -9.72 -5.08
N ARG A 116 24.35 -9.02 -4.82
CA ARG A 116 25.49 -9.00 -5.73
C ARG A 116 25.97 -10.44 -5.80
N ARG A 117 25.57 -11.18 -6.83
CA ARG A 117 26.23 -12.44 -7.16
C ARG A 117 27.66 -12.06 -7.52
N TRP A 118 28.57 -12.35 -6.62
CA TRP A 118 29.97 -12.13 -6.90
C TRP A 118 30.42 -13.08 -8.02
N PRO A 119 31.27 -12.63 -8.96
CA PRO A 119 31.63 -13.41 -10.16
C PRO A 119 32.23 -14.80 -9.87
N TRP A 120 32.75 -15.02 -8.67
CA TRP A 120 33.40 -16.27 -8.24
C TRP A 120 32.45 -17.37 -7.74
N GLN A 121 31.13 -17.14 -7.70
CA GLN A 121 30.14 -18.17 -7.33
C GLN A 121 29.66 -19.05 -8.50
N ARG A 122 30.29 -18.95 -9.68
CA ARG A 122 30.15 -19.97 -10.74
C ARG A 122 31.23 -21.03 -10.55
N GLY A 123 30.96 -21.97 -9.65
CA GLY A 123 31.72 -23.22 -9.49
C GLY A 123 30.80 -24.39 -9.80
#